data_AF-A0ABD2INM2-F1
#
_entry.id   AF-A0ABD2INM2-F1
#
_cell.length_a   1.000
_cell.length_b   1.000
_cell.length_c   1.000
_cell.angle_alpha   90.00
_cell.angle_beta   90.00
_cell.angle_gamma   90.00
#
_symmetry.space_group_name_H-M   'P 1'
#
loop_
_entity.id
_entity.type
_entity.pdbx_description
1 polymer ?
#
loop_
_entity_poly.entity_id
_entity_poly.type
_entity_poly.pdbx_seq_one_letter_code
_entity_poly.pdbx_strand_id
1 'polypeptide(L)'
;MIKTCFLINIKSIDIGSHFQPQYEEISARLKQCHQYFLSDQLCAIIDWQTVHSGNPCEEIGRLLALNTTSAYRRANINQLLAFYAKKVAEFMGGNAPFTLAQLKKAFFGAMPYVMMFFCFGATNYCTMESVVGKEGTAKREENRAELFDRVRSFIEETENEFYDQIQ
;
A
#
# COMPACT_ATOMS: atom_id res chain seq x y z
N MET A 1 11.67 9.96 -1.71
CA MET A 1 10.74 8.90 -2.10
C MET A 1 10.87 7.80 -1.08
N ILE A 2 9.90 7.66 -0.18
CA ILE A 2 10.00 6.82 1.02
C ILE A 2 9.68 5.38 0.61
N LYS A 3 10.61 4.47 0.92
CA LYS A 3 10.63 3.06 0.51
C LYS A 3 9.63 2.23 1.31
N THR A 4 8.33 2.49 1.15
CA THR A 4 7.31 1.75 1.91
C THR A 4 6.24 1.17 0.98
N CYS A 5 6.67 0.30 0.07
CA CYS A 5 5.88 -0.90 -0.18
C CYS A 5 5.88 -1.72 1.10
N PHE A 6 4.91 -2.62 1.29
CA PHE A 6 5.17 -3.86 2.03
C PHE A 6 6.21 -4.71 1.27
N LEU A 7 7.39 -4.13 1.04
CA LEU A 7 8.65 -4.80 0.83
C LEU A 7 9.27 -4.77 2.22
N ILE A 8 8.81 -5.66 3.09
CA ILE A 8 9.52 -5.93 4.33
C ILE A 8 10.97 -6.21 3.93
N ASN A 9 11.92 -5.57 4.62
CA ASN A 9 13.31 -5.96 4.52
C ASN A 9 13.39 -7.43 4.93
N ILE A 10 13.48 -8.32 3.94
CA ILE A 10 13.30 -9.77 4.02
C ILE A 10 14.30 -10.45 4.99
N LYS A 11 15.29 -9.70 5.49
CA LYS A 11 16.29 -10.19 6.42
C LYS A 11 15.77 -10.58 7.82
N SER A 12 14.53 -10.31 8.18
CA SER A 12 14.00 -10.57 9.53
C SER A 12 12.73 -11.42 9.60
N ILE A 13 12.31 -12.07 8.51
CA ILE A 13 11.14 -12.96 8.52
C ILE A 13 11.64 -14.40 8.65
N ASP A 14 11.35 -15.04 9.78
CA ASP A 14 11.54 -16.47 9.98
C ASP A 14 10.39 -17.21 9.28
N ILE A 15 10.66 -17.76 8.11
CA ILE A 15 9.70 -18.53 7.31
C ILE A 15 10.09 -19.99 7.44
N GLY A 16 9.18 -20.80 7.98
CA GLY A 16 9.41 -22.23 8.23
C GLY A 16 9.96 -23.00 7.03
N SER A 17 10.66 -24.09 7.30
CA SER A 17 11.57 -24.82 6.39
C SER A 17 10.98 -25.34 5.06
N HIS A 18 9.68 -25.22 4.86
CA HIS A 18 9.00 -25.63 3.62
C HIS A 18 9.04 -24.60 2.49
N PHE A 19 9.37 -23.32 2.76
CA PHE A 19 9.42 -22.27 1.73
C PHE A 19 10.84 -21.80 1.38
N GLN A 20 11.86 -22.44 1.97
CA GLN A 20 13.27 -22.05 1.89
C GLN A 20 13.83 -21.97 0.46
N PRO A 21 13.52 -22.89 -0.48
CA PRO A 21 14.05 -22.82 -1.84
C PRO A 21 13.53 -21.61 -2.65
N GLN A 22 12.23 -21.31 -2.56
CA GLN A 22 11.63 -20.15 -3.24
C GLN A 22 12.09 -18.83 -2.60
N TYR A 23 12.30 -18.82 -1.29
CA TYR A 23 12.87 -17.67 -0.59
C TYR A 23 14.29 -17.35 -1.06
N GLU A 24 15.16 -18.35 -1.23
CA GLU A 24 16.53 -18.11 -1.69
C GLU A 24 16.58 -17.54 -3.10
N GLU A 25 15.71 -18.02 -4.00
CA GLU A 25 15.59 -17.49 -5.36
C GLU A 25 15.06 -16.04 -5.38
N ILE A 26 14.01 -15.76 -4.61
CA ILE A 26 13.45 -14.41 -4.46
C ILE A 26 14.47 -13.47 -3.79
N SER A 27 15.17 -13.95 -2.76
CA SER A 27 16.23 -13.21 -2.05
C SER A 27 17.41 -12.91 -2.98
N ALA A 28 17.81 -13.86 -3.82
CA ALA A 28 18.86 -13.65 -4.83
C ALA A 28 18.43 -12.61 -5.87
N ARG A 29 17.19 -12.70 -6.39
CA ARG A 29 16.62 -11.70 -7.30
C ARG A 29 16.53 -10.31 -6.66
N LEU A 30 16.09 -10.22 -5.41
CA LEU A 30 15.99 -8.95 -4.69
C LEU A 30 17.35 -8.35 -4.34
N LYS A 31 18.36 -9.17 -4.04
CA LYS A 31 19.77 -8.74 -3.88
C LYS A 31 20.33 -8.21 -5.20
N GLN A 32 20.01 -8.85 -6.32
CA GLN A 32 20.38 -8.41 -7.66
C GLN A 32 19.68 -7.07 -8.01
N CYS A 33 18.39 -6.92 -7.71
CA CYS A 33 17.67 -5.65 -7.83
C CYS A 33 18.22 -4.56 -6.91
N HIS A 34 18.76 -4.92 -5.73
CA HIS A 34 19.38 -3.96 -4.81
C HIS A 34 20.66 -3.34 -5.36
N GLN A 35 21.31 -4.00 -6.31
CA GLN A 35 22.54 -3.53 -6.95
C GLN A 35 22.29 -2.72 -8.25
N TYR A 36 21.06 -2.80 -8.79
CA TYR A 36 20.61 -2.10 -10.00
C TYR A 36 19.29 -1.36 -9.72
N PHE A 37 19.34 -0.36 -8.83
CA PHE A 37 18.13 0.37 -8.42
C PHE A 37 17.73 1.41 -9.48
N LEU A 38 16.78 1.04 -10.35
CA LEU A 38 15.74 1.87 -11.00
C LEU A 38 15.12 1.05 -12.15
N SER A 39 14.28 0.06 -11.81
CA SER A 39 13.46 -0.65 -12.79
C SER A 39 12.00 -0.43 -12.44
N ASP A 40 11.19 -0.04 -13.43
CA ASP A 40 9.73 0.14 -13.28
C ASP A 40 8.98 -1.21 -13.26
N GLN A 41 9.69 -2.33 -13.17
CA GLN A 41 9.13 -3.68 -13.22
C GLN A 41 8.81 -4.19 -11.81
N LEU A 42 7.58 -4.66 -11.61
CA LEU A 42 7.17 -5.35 -10.39
C LEU A 42 7.94 -6.67 -10.26
N CYS A 43 8.71 -6.82 -9.17
CA CYS A 43 9.52 -8.02 -8.95
C CYS A 43 8.73 -9.17 -8.32
N ALA A 44 7.98 -8.89 -7.25
CA ALA A 44 7.16 -9.86 -6.53
C ALA A 44 6.13 -9.15 -5.64
N ILE A 45 5.01 -9.83 -5.37
CA ILE A 45 4.07 -9.51 -4.28
C ILE A 45 4.24 -10.62 -3.23
N ILE A 46 4.61 -10.24 -2.01
CA ILE A 46 4.90 -11.15 -0.90
C ILE A 46 3.96 -10.87 0.28
N ASP A 47 4.11 -11.65 1.36
CA ASP A 47 3.40 -11.46 2.62
C ASP A 47 1.86 -11.57 2.49
N TRP A 48 1.41 -12.73 1.99
CA TRP A 48 0.00 -13.05 1.73
C TRP A 48 -0.82 -13.40 3.00
N GLN A 49 -0.26 -13.29 4.21
CA GLN A 49 -0.93 -13.72 5.46
C GLN A 49 -2.21 -12.93 5.79
N THR A 50 -2.42 -11.78 5.17
CA THR A 50 -3.64 -10.96 5.34
C THR A 50 -4.55 -10.99 4.12
N VAL A 51 -4.30 -11.87 3.14
CA VAL A 51 -5.12 -11.96 1.93
C VAL A 51 -6.43 -12.66 2.26
N HIS A 52 -7.52 -12.07 1.76
CA HIS A 52 -8.85 -12.60 1.91
C HIS A 52 -9.68 -12.30 0.66
N SER A 53 -10.79 -13.01 0.49
CA SER A 53 -11.82 -12.57 -0.44
C SER A 53 -12.44 -11.29 0.11
N GLY A 54 -12.47 -10.22 -0.68
CA GLY A 54 -12.90 -8.92 -0.20
C GLY A 54 -13.19 -7.93 -1.32
N ASN A 55 -13.48 -6.69 -0.94
CA ASN A 55 -13.60 -5.60 -1.89
C ASN A 55 -12.20 -5.18 -2.36
N PRO A 56 -11.85 -5.30 -3.66
CA PRO A 56 -10.52 -4.97 -4.16
C PRO A 56 -10.09 -3.51 -3.88
N CYS A 57 -11.06 -2.63 -3.59
CA CYS A 57 -10.75 -1.25 -3.24
C CYS A 57 -10.10 -1.11 -1.85
N GLU A 58 -10.24 -2.11 -0.97
CA GLU A 58 -9.53 -2.14 0.30
C GLU A 58 -8.03 -2.28 0.08
N GLU A 59 -7.62 -3.17 -0.82
CA GLU A 59 -6.22 -3.37 -1.19
C GLU A 59 -5.66 -2.13 -1.91
N ILE A 60 -6.42 -1.52 -2.82
CA ILE A 60 -6.01 -0.27 -3.47
C ILE A 60 -5.81 0.82 -2.40
N GLY A 61 -6.75 0.96 -1.47
CA GLY A 61 -6.67 1.95 -0.39
C GLY A 61 -5.42 1.75 0.48
N ARG A 62 -5.18 0.52 0.92
CA ARG A 62 -3.98 0.17 1.71
C ARG A 62 -2.70 0.45 0.92
N LEU A 63 -2.62 -0.02 -0.33
CA LEU A 63 -1.46 0.20 -1.19
C LEU A 63 -1.13 1.68 -1.30
N LEU A 64 -2.11 2.53 -1.59
CA LEU A 64 -1.90 3.97 -1.73
C LEU A 64 -1.55 4.63 -0.40
N ALA A 65 -2.20 4.26 0.70
CA ALA A 65 -1.91 4.81 2.02
C ALA A 65 -0.46 4.54 2.47
N LEU A 66 0.10 3.39 2.10
CA LEU A 66 1.46 2.96 2.49
C LEU A 66 2.54 3.50 1.60
N ASN A 67 2.26 3.67 0.32
CA ASN A 67 3.28 3.89 -0.69
C ASN A 67 3.38 5.32 -1.18
N THR A 68 2.40 6.16 -0.84
CA THR A 68 2.31 7.50 -1.38
C THR A 68 2.17 8.52 -0.26
N THR A 69 2.67 9.73 -0.52
CA THR A 69 2.36 10.86 0.34
C THR A 69 0.87 11.20 0.18
N SER A 70 0.29 11.81 1.22
CA SER A 70 -1.08 12.31 1.20
C SER A 70 -1.35 13.23 0.00
N ALA A 71 -0.41 14.13 -0.28
CA ALA A 71 -0.48 15.04 -1.42
C ALA A 71 -0.51 14.31 -2.77
N TYR A 72 0.36 13.30 -2.96
CA TYR A 72 0.37 12.53 -4.19
C TYR A 72 -0.92 11.74 -4.37
N ARG A 73 -1.41 11.09 -3.31
CA ARG A 73 -2.67 10.33 -3.35
C ARG A 73 -3.83 11.22 -3.80
N ARG A 74 -4.03 12.36 -3.14
CA ARG A 74 -5.13 13.30 -3.45
C ARG A 74 -5.08 13.79 -4.89
N ALA A 75 -3.89 14.11 -5.40
CA ALA A 75 -3.72 14.58 -6.77
C ALA A 75 -3.96 13.50 -7.83
N ASN A 76 -3.73 12.22 -7.51
CA ASN A 76 -3.68 11.15 -8.52
C ASN A 76 -4.75 10.07 -8.37
N ILE A 77 -5.54 10.04 -7.29
CA ILE A 77 -6.47 8.94 -7.00
C ILE A 77 -7.41 8.62 -8.17
N ASN A 78 -7.95 9.64 -8.83
CA ASN A 78 -8.83 9.47 -9.98
C ASN A 78 -8.14 8.79 -11.16
N GLN A 79 -6.89 9.16 -11.44
CA GLN A 79 -6.09 8.57 -12.51
C GLN A 79 -5.70 7.13 -12.18
N LEU A 80 -5.36 6.86 -10.92
CA LEU A 80 -5.00 5.52 -10.43
C LEU A 80 -6.18 4.55 -10.49
N LEU A 81 -7.38 4.98 -10.10
CA LEU A 81 -8.60 4.17 -10.23
C LEU A 81 -8.97 3.92 -11.70
N ALA A 82 -8.80 4.92 -12.57
CA ALA A 82 -9.00 4.75 -14.01
C ALA A 82 -7.99 3.76 -14.61
N PHE A 83 -6.73 3.82 -14.19
CA PHE A 83 -5.70 2.88 -14.58
C PHE A 83 -6.03 1.45 -14.13
N TYR A 84 -6.49 1.28 -12.88
CA TYR A 84 -6.92 -0.02 -12.38
C TYR A 84 -8.09 -0.59 -13.20
N ALA A 85 -9.13 0.21 -13.45
CA ALA A 85 -10.27 -0.21 -14.27
C ALA A 85 -9.84 -0.63 -15.69
N LYS A 86 -8.92 0.13 -16.30
CA LYS A 86 -8.33 -0.21 -17.60
C LYS A 86 -7.61 -1.57 -17.54
N LYS A 87 -6.81 -1.81 -16.50
CA LYS A 87 -6.06 -3.08 -16.36
C LYS A 87 -6.97 -4.29 -16.13
N VAL A 88 -8.06 -4.12 -15.37
CA VAL A 88 -9.08 -5.17 -15.23
C VAL A 88 -9.76 -5.45 -16.57
N ALA A 89 -10.11 -4.41 -17.32
CA ALA A 89 -10.70 -4.58 -18.65
C ALA A 89 -9.76 -5.32 -19.61
N GLU A 90 -8.48 -4.96 -19.65
CA GLU A 90 -7.45 -5.65 -20.44
C GLU A 90 -7.38 -7.14 -20.07
N PHE A 91 -7.34 -7.45 -18.77
CA PHE A 91 -7.30 -8.83 -18.27
C PHE A 91 -8.56 -9.64 -18.63
N MET A 92 -9.72 -8.99 -18.68
CA MET A 92 -11.02 -9.63 -18.97
C MET A 92 -11.40 -9.64 -20.46
N GLY A 93 -10.48 -9.30 -21.36
CA GLY A 93 -10.73 -9.35 -22.80
C GLY A 93 -11.48 -8.12 -23.36
N GLY A 94 -11.38 -6.98 -22.70
CA GLY A 94 -11.80 -5.67 -23.23
C GLY A 94 -12.83 -4.93 -22.38
N ASN A 95 -13.49 -5.58 -21.41
CA ASN A 95 -14.50 -4.96 -20.57
C ASN A 95 -14.32 -5.35 -19.09
N ALA A 96 -14.28 -4.35 -18.21
CA ALA A 96 -14.35 -4.58 -16.77
C ALA A 96 -15.79 -4.90 -16.35
N PRO A 97 -16.01 -5.64 -15.25
CA PRO A 97 -17.34 -5.99 -14.76
C PRO A 97 -17.98 -4.84 -13.97
N PHE A 98 -17.40 -3.64 -14.04
CA PHE A 98 -17.83 -2.44 -13.36
C PHE A 98 -17.45 -1.19 -14.17
N THR A 99 -18.18 -0.11 -13.94
CA THR A 99 -17.84 1.23 -14.43
C THR A 99 -16.83 1.92 -13.52
N LEU A 100 -16.12 2.92 -14.03
CA LEU A 100 -15.23 3.75 -13.21
C LEU A 100 -16.00 4.46 -12.07
N ALA A 101 -17.25 4.86 -12.30
CA ALA A 101 -18.08 5.48 -11.27
C ALA A 101 -18.40 4.50 -10.12
N GLN A 102 -18.73 3.24 -10.44
CA GLN A 102 -18.93 2.19 -9.44
C GLN A 102 -17.64 1.91 -8.66
N LEU A 103 -16.49 1.85 -9.34
CA LEU A 103 -15.20 1.65 -8.69
C LEU A 103 -14.87 2.79 -7.73
N LYS A 104 -15.05 4.05 -8.14
CA LYS A 104 -14.84 5.21 -7.26
C LYS A 104 -15.74 5.14 -6.02
N LYS A 105 -17.03 4.88 -6.22
CA LYS A 105 -17.98 4.73 -5.12
C LYS A 105 -17.56 3.61 -4.16
N ALA A 106 -17.15 2.46 -4.68
CA ALA A 106 -16.68 1.34 -3.88
C ALA A 106 -15.37 1.66 -3.14
N PHE A 107 -14.48 2.46 -3.74
CA PHE A 107 -13.24 2.91 -3.11
C PHE A 107 -13.48 3.84 -1.93
N PHE A 108 -14.24 4.93 -2.13
CA PHE A 108 -14.56 5.86 -1.06
C PHE A 108 -15.37 5.18 0.05
N GLY A 109 -16.29 4.27 -0.30
CA GLY A 109 -17.01 3.45 0.67
C GLY A 109 -16.13 2.47 1.47
N ALA A 110 -14.97 2.07 0.95
CA ALA A 110 -14.01 1.19 1.64
C ALA A 110 -12.99 1.94 2.50
N MET A 111 -12.83 3.26 2.31
CA MET A 111 -11.89 4.07 3.08
C MET A 111 -12.00 3.95 4.61
N PRO A 112 -13.20 3.84 5.22
CA PRO A 112 -13.31 3.72 6.69
C PRO A 112 -12.66 2.45 7.22
N TYR A 113 -12.79 1.35 6.47
CA TYR A 113 -12.17 0.08 6.82
C TYR A 113 -10.65 0.16 6.66
N VAL A 114 -10.16 0.74 5.56
CA VAL A 114 -8.72 0.97 5.33
C VAL A 114 -8.12 1.86 6.40
N MET A 115 -8.81 2.94 6.78
CA MET A 115 -8.44 3.88 7.84
C MET A 115 -8.25 3.14 9.17
N MET A 116 -9.20 2.27 9.56
CA MET A 116 -9.10 1.47 10.78
C MET A 116 -7.82 0.62 10.79
N PHE A 117 -7.51 -0.06 9.68
CA PHE A 117 -6.26 -0.82 9.54
C PHE A 117 -5.03 0.07 9.64
N PHE A 118 -5.10 1.29 9.11
CA PHE A 118 -3.99 2.23 9.16
C PHE A 118 -3.70 2.75 10.56
N CYS A 119 -4.74 3.10 11.31
CA CYS A 119 -4.61 3.51 12.70
C CYS A 119 -3.97 2.41 13.54
N PHE A 120 -4.39 1.15 13.34
CA PHE A 120 -3.79 0.01 14.02
C PHE A 120 -2.36 -0.29 13.55
N GLY A 121 -2.10 -0.22 12.24
CA GLY A 121 -0.79 -0.52 11.66
C GLY A 121 0.26 0.52 12.06
N ALA A 122 -0.07 1.80 12.00
CA ALA A 122 0.87 2.88 12.23
C ALA A 122 1.47 2.90 13.64
N THR A 123 0.71 2.49 14.65
CA THR A 123 1.22 2.36 16.04
C THR A 123 2.26 1.26 16.17
N ASN A 124 2.15 0.19 15.36
CA ASN A 124 3.17 -0.84 15.27
C ASN A 124 4.37 -0.34 14.45
N TYR A 125 4.11 0.19 13.25
CA TYR A 125 5.15 0.57 12.28
C TYR A 125 6.03 1.73 12.75
N CYS A 126 5.53 2.63 13.61
CA CYS A 126 6.30 3.77 14.08
C CYS A 126 7.50 3.38 14.97
N THR A 127 7.56 2.13 15.42
CA THR A 127 8.69 1.60 16.19
C THR A 127 9.64 0.75 15.35
N MET A 128 9.18 0.21 14.21
CA MET A 128 9.91 -0.74 13.39
C MET A 128 11.03 -0.06 12.58
N GLU A 129 12.28 -0.47 12.81
CA GLU A 129 13.43 0.08 12.07
C GLU A 129 13.34 -0.14 10.55
N SER A 130 12.69 -1.22 10.11
CA SER A 130 12.48 -1.51 8.69
C SER A 130 11.57 -0.48 8.00
N VAL A 131 10.72 0.22 8.76
CA VAL A 131 9.76 1.19 8.22
C VAL A 131 10.27 2.61 8.43
N VAL A 132 10.62 2.96 9.66
CA VAL A 132 10.98 4.34 10.00
C VAL A 132 12.48 4.58 10.03
N GLY A 133 13.31 3.55 9.97
CA GLY A 133 14.77 3.67 10.04
C GLY A 133 15.31 3.54 11.47
N LYS A 134 16.65 3.61 11.58
CA LYS A 134 17.38 3.34 12.83
C LYS A 134 17.05 4.36 13.93
N GLU A 135 17.04 3.87 15.16
CA GLU A 135 16.83 4.68 16.35
C GLU A 135 17.88 5.80 16.51
N GLY A 136 17.48 6.92 17.10
CA GLY A 136 18.35 8.08 17.35
C GLY A 136 18.70 8.92 16.11
N THR A 137 18.12 8.62 14.94
CA THR A 137 18.38 9.38 13.70
C THR A 137 17.30 10.44 13.45
N ALA A 138 17.71 11.63 12.99
CA ALA A 138 16.76 12.66 12.53
C ALA A 138 15.83 12.12 11.43
N LYS A 139 16.36 11.23 10.57
CA LYS A 139 15.59 10.60 9.50
C LYS A 139 14.44 9.74 10.02
N ARG A 140 14.59 9.12 11.19
CA ARG A 140 13.51 8.35 11.83
C ARG A 140 12.35 9.24 12.24
N GLU A 141 12.64 10.39 12.81
CA GLU A 141 11.60 11.36 13.18
C GLU A 141 10.84 11.87 11.96
N GLU A 142 11.54 12.20 10.88
CA GLU A 142 10.92 12.58 9.61
C GLU A 142 9.99 11.48 9.07
N ASN A 143 10.46 10.22 9.05
CA ASN A 143 9.66 9.10 8.54
C ASN A 143 8.46 8.80 9.45
N ARG A 144 8.59 8.97 10.78
CA ARG A 144 7.46 8.87 11.72
C ARG A 144 6.44 9.97 11.48
N ALA A 145 6.90 11.22 11.35
CA ALA A 145 6.03 12.35 11.08
C ALA A 145 5.26 12.15 9.77
N GLU A 146 5.92 11.67 8.73
CA GLU A 146 5.27 11.35 7.46
C GLU A 146 4.28 10.18 7.56
N LEU A 147 4.61 9.11 8.31
CA LEU A 147 3.68 8.02 8.57
C LEU A 147 2.40 8.51 9.25
N PHE A 148 2.52 9.34 10.29
CA PHE A 148 1.37 9.89 11.00
C PHE A 148 0.61 10.93 10.18
N ASP A 149 1.28 11.70 9.32
CA ASP A 149 0.63 12.60 8.35
C ASP A 149 -0.28 11.81 7.40
N ARG A 150 0.19 10.68 6.89
CA ARG A 150 -0.61 9.82 6.00
C ARG A 150 -1.85 9.28 6.72
N VAL A 151 -1.71 8.83 7.97
CA VAL A 151 -2.84 8.36 8.80
C VAL A 151 -3.86 9.48 9.00
N ARG A 152 -3.41 10.64 9.47
CA ARG A 152 -4.27 11.80 9.70
C ARG A 152 -5.00 12.23 8.44
N SER A 153 -4.26 12.38 7.34
CA SER A 153 -4.83 12.79 6.05
C SER A 153 -5.90 11.81 5.56
N PHE A 154 -5.72 10.50 5.80
CA PHE A 154 -6.69 9.48 5.40
C PHE A 154 -7.96 9.51 6.28
N ILE A 155 -7.83 9.82 7.57
CA ILE A 155 -8.97 10.06 8.47
C ILE A 155 -9.77 11.26 7.96
N GLU A 156 -9.11 12.40 7.74
CA GLU A 156 -9.76 13.62 7.24
C GLU A 156 -10.45 13.40 5.89
N GLU A 157 -9.81 12.68 4.97
CA GLU A 157 -10.41 12.31 3.67
C GLU A 157 -11.66 11.44 3.88
N THR A 158 -11.60 10.47 4.78
CA THR A 158 -12.74 9.59 5.09
C THR A 158 -13.91 10.38 5.70
N GLU A 159 -13.62 11.30 6.62
CA GLU A 159 -14.64 12.16 7.24
C GLU A 159 -15.34 13.04 6.20
N ASN A 160 -14.58 13.72 5.34
CA ASN A 160 -15.15 14.59 4.30
C ASN A 160 -16.08 13.83 3.36
N GLU A 161 -15.66 12.63 2.91
CA GLU A 161 -16.49 11.78 2.05
C GLU A 161 -17.78 11.30 2.73
N PHE A 162 -17.77 11.11 4.06
CA PHE A 162 -18.99 10.80 4.81
C PHE A 162 -19.90 12.01 4.98
N TYR A 163 -19.34 13.19 5.27
CA TYR A 163 -20.13 14.42 5.41
C TYR A 163 -20.84 14.77 4.12
N ASP A 164 -20.17 14.64 2.97
CA ASP A 164 -20.74 14.91 1.65
C ASP A 164 -21.87 13.93 1.27
N GLN A 165 -21.97 12.77 1.93
CA GLN A 165 -23.04 11.79 1.69
C GLN A 165 -24.31 12.02 2.52
N ILE A 166 -24.26 12.88 3.55
CA ILE A 166 -25.37 13.15 4.47
C ILE A 166 -26.09 14.48 4.15
N GLN A 167 -25.49 15.32 3.30
CA GLN A 167 -26.10 16.55 2.77
C GLN A 167 -26.85 16.32 1.45
#